data_AF-A0A8T4UFD3-F1
#
_entry.id   AF-A0A8T4UFD3-F1
#
_cell.length_a   1.000
_cell.length_b   1.000
_cell.length_c   1.000
_cell.angle_alpha   90.00
_cell.angle_beta   90.00
_cell.angle_gamma   90.00
#
_symmetry.space_group_name_H-M   'P 1'
#
loop_
_entity.id
_entity.type
_entity.pdbx_description
1 polymer ?
#
loop_
_entity_poly.entity_id
_entity_poly.type
_entity_poly.pdbx_seq_one_letter_code
_entity_poly.pdbx_strand_id
1 'polypeptide(L)'
;MPAYYEQDIPCLVLEGTPYEMGYQRGERTGAALAESFAFYRSYLSAKLRHTRLGGSPRAVQLLERLERGYLLPLERGYLSEVREEMQGICDATGLAYEDIAPVLATPDWSLHLASAMFKGQLAAEHSRSALEALLSGLGCSSAAAWGGASQDGRLVMGRNLDYDSPRGASPLLVLYQPAGGQRFLSVTAAGLPTAGLTAMNESGIAVAIHIALSLDCSSAGRSIINICHDVARRARSLEEAVDIAFSHRAASGCTLLIASGPQRKAVAVEFSAKGARLRLPQGERIVQTNHYQTALREREAPYAAFLAHSRARYERAMQLLDGGPVGLEGMASLLGDRMDLLAGRERPLGNTICRPGTMSSSVLVPEELAVYVARRTSPDAPQSTGSYHRYTLEELASGRFSGGTIPGNDFPVRCAGREDALERFLGGYSAWLYDQDLAVRPIHDVARQDSEPLYAIASGMLGIARALRERGDVDAAARQALPVFEAALAASQGSPYLEAFGRFALGRAYLHLGARWEADVQRKALADISVRIPAVEYLQRRLRGGALRVREPEELLLEMFSHV
;
A
#
# COMPACT_ATOMS: atom_id res chain seq x y z
N MET A 1 -0.19 25.91 9.25
CA MET A 1 -0.38 24.50 8.87
C MET A 1 0.41 23.44 9.69
N PRO A 2 1.33 23.76 10.64
CA PRO A 2 1.92 22.70 11.50
C PRO A 2 0.95 22.07 12.53
N ALA A 3 -0.02 22.84 13.04
CA ALA A 3 -0.79 22.50 14.24
C ALA A 3 -1.80 21.33 14.14
N TYR A 4 -2.01 20.73 12.96
CA TYR A 4 -2.94 19.60 12.80
C TYR A 4 -2.24 18.24 12.97
N TYR A 5 -0.98 18.13 12.55
CA TYR A 5 -0.24 16.85 12.55
C TYR A 5 0.40 16.52 13.91
N GLU A 6 0.49 17.52 14.80
CA GLU A 6 0.94 17.36 16.19
C GLU A 6 -0.18 16.87 17.14
N GLN A 7 -1.43 16.81 16.67
CA GLN A 7 -2.59 16.40 17.49
C GLN A 7 -2.57 14.91 17.82
N ASP A 8 -3.25 14.54 18.90
CA ASP A 8 -3.44 13.15 19.28
C ASP A 8 -4.17 12.36 18.19
N ILE A 9 -3.85 11.07 18.05
CA ILE A 9 -4.59 10.18 17.13
C ILE A 9 -6.05 10.16 17.56
N PRO A 10 -7.01 10.49 16.67
CA PRO A 10 -8.41 10.47 17.02
C PRO A 10 -8.81 9.07 17.48
N CYS A 11 -9.56 9.03 18.59
CA CYS A 11 -10.04 7.80 19.21
C CYS A 11 -11.56 7.78 19.21
N LEU A 12 -12.13 6.63 18.90
CA LEU A 12 -13.57 6.41 18.81
C LEU A 12 -13.92 5.17 19.64
N VAL A 13 -14.92 5.29 20.52
CA VAL A 13 -15.50 4.16 21.25
C VAL A 13 -16.90 3.94 20.72
N LEU A 14 -17.17 2.70 20.30
CA LEU A 14 -18.44 2.24 19.75
C LEU A 14 -18.99 1.12 20.63
N GLU A 15 -20.25 1.23 21.05
CA GLU A 15 -20.87 0.27 21.96
C GLU A 15 -22.24 -0.20 21.46
N GLY A 16 -22.60 -1.45 21.71
CA GLY A 16 -23.94 -1.98 21.45
C GLY A 16 -24.01 -3.00 20.32
N THR A 17 -25.18 -3.11 19.69
CA THR A 17 -25.38 -3.97 18.52
C THR A 17 -24.55 -3.46 17.33
N PRO A 18 -24.25 -4.31 16.32
CA PRO A 18 -23.50 -3.87 15.15
C PRO A 18 -24.13 -2.65 14.45
N TYR A 19 -25.47 -2.61 14.34
CA TYR A 19 -26.19 -1.44 13.83
C TYR A 19 -25.95 -0.17 14.65
N GLU A 20 -26.09 -0.24 15.98
CA GLU A 20 -25.88 0.93 16.85
C GLU A 20 -24.45 1.46 16.79
N MET A 21 -23.46 0.55 16.75
CA MET A 21 -22.05 0.92 16.55
C MET A 21 -21.83 1.59 15.20
N GLY A 22 -22.46 1.07 14.14
CA GLY A 22 -22.44 1.67 12.81
C GLY A 22 -23.04 3.08 12.80
N TYR A 23 -24.18 3.27 13.46
CA TYR A 23 -24.85 4.57 13.58
C TYR A 23 -23.96 5.59 14.30
N GLN A 24 -23.44 5.23 15.48
CA GLN A 24 -22.50 6.08 16.25
C GLN A 24 -21.26 6.47 15.43
N ARG A 25 -20.76 5.53 14.64
CA ARG A 25 -19.63 5.78 13.76
C ARG A 25 -19.98 6.78 12.66
N GLY A 26 -21.12 6.60 12.00
CA GLY A 26 -21.61 7.52 10.98
C GLY A 26 -21.76 8.95 11.51
N GLU A 27 -22.33 9.12 12.71
CA GLU A 27 -22.48 10.44 13.34
C GLU A 27 -21.14 11.15 13.58
N ARG A 28 -20.10 10.41 13.98
CA ARG A 28 -18.82 10.98 14.38
C ARG A 28 -17.81 11.12 13.24
N THR A 29 -17.95 10.32 12.19
CA THR A 29 -16.98 10.25 11.07
C THR A 29 -17.59 10.54 9.70
N GLY A 30 -18.88 10.90 9.63
CA GLY A 30 -19.62 11.08 8.38
C GLY A 30 -18.97 12.02 7.37
N ALA A 31 -18.37 13.14 7.81
CA ALA A 31 -17.66 14.05 6.92
C ALA A 31 -16.42 13.41 6.26
N ALA A 32 -15.60 12.70 7.05
CA ALA A 32 -14.42 11.99 6.55
C ALA A 32 -14.79 10.80 5.65
N LEU A 33 -15.90 10.13 5.95
CA LEU A 33 -16.47 9.07 5.12
C LEU A 33 -16.91 9.63 3.76
N ALA A 34 -17.63 10.75 3.73
CA ALA A 34 -18.06 11.41 2.50
C ALA A 34 -16.87 11.86 1.63
N GLU A 35 -15.82 12.40 2.24
CA GLU A 35 -14.59 12.79 1.53
C GLU A 35 -13.88 11.57 0.93
N SER A 36 -13.69 10.51 1.72
CA SER A 36 -13.03 9.29 1.25
C SER A 36 -13.84 8.59 0.16
N PHE A 37 -15.16 8.60 0.27
CA PHE A 37 -16.05 8.14 -0.78
C PHE A 37 -15.85 8.91 -2.10
N ALA A 38 -15.86 10.25 -2.05
CA ALA A 38 -15.64 11.08 -3.22
C ALA A 38 -14.27 10.81 -3.85
N PHE A 39 -13.25 10.60 -3.00
CA PHE A 39 -11.93 10.17 -3.42
C PHE A 39 -11.98 8.82 -4.14
N TYR A 40 -12.48 7.73 -3.55
CA TYR A 40 -12.48 6.40 -4.18
C TYR A 40 -13.34 6.32 -5.45
N ARG A 41 -14.44 7.09 -5.54
CA ARG A 41 -15.21 7.19 -6.80
C ARG A 41 -14.41 7.84 -7.92
N SER A 42 -13.70 8.93 -7.61
CA SER A 42 -12.88 9.61 -8.60
C SER A 42 -11.58 8.86 -8.91
N TYR A 43 -11.08 8.06 -7.96
CA TYR A 43 -9.82 7.34 -7.97
C TYR A 43 -9.62 6.45 -9.19
N LEU A 44 -10.59 5.58 -9.48
CA LEU A 44 -10.55 4.72 -10.67
C LEU A 44 -10.48 5.56 -11.95
N SER A 45 -11.33 6.58 -12.04
CA SER A 45 -11.37 7.45 -13.22
C SER A 45 -10.06 8.26 -13.39
N ALA A 46 -9.47 8.73 -12.30
CA ALA A 46 -8.25 9.53 -12.30
C ALA A 46 -7.06 8.68 -12.78
N LYS A 47 -6.92 7.48 -12.23
CA LYS A 47 -5.87 6.53 -12.59
C LYS A 47 -5.97 6.05 -14.04
N LEU A 48 -7.17 5.76 -14.52
CA LEU A 48 -7.37 5.32 -15.91
C LEU A 48 -7.14 6.43 -16.96
N ARG A 49 -7.22 7.71 -16.59
CA ARG A 49 -6.97 8.84 -17.52
C ARG A 49 -5.54 8.87 -18.06
N HIS A 50 -4.59 8.34 -17.29
CA HIS A 50 -3.16 8.30 -17.62
C HIS A 50 -2.77 7.06 -18.45
N THR A 51 -3.75 6.22 -18.78
CA THR A 51 -3.58 5.01 -19.59
C THR A 51 -4.11 5.24 -21.01
N ARG A 52 -3.88 4.30 -21.94
CA ARG A 52 -4.53 4.30 -23.26
C ARG A 52 -6.06 4.33 -23.23
N LEU A 53 -6.69 3.93 -22.13
CA LEU A 53 -8.15 4.04 -21.97
C LEU A 53 -8.60 5.50 -21.81
N GLY A 54 -7.67 6.42 -21.51
CA GLY A 54 -7.84 7.87 -21.51
C GLY A 54 -8.93 8.37 -20.57
N GLY A 55 -9.38 7.54 -19.62
CA GLY A 55 -10.55 7.81 -18.79
C GLY A 55 -11.83 7.94 -19.61
N SER A 56 -11.93 7.27 -20.78
CA SER A 56 -13.12 7.38 -21.63
C SER A 56 -14.39 7.08 -20.82
N PRO A 57 -15.45 7.91 -20.91
CA PRO A 57 -16.66 7.72 -20.12
C PRO A 57 -17.25 6.31 -20.29
N ARG A 58 -17.12 5.72 -21.49
CA ARG A 58 -17.56 4.35 -21.78
C ARG A 58 -16.74 3.29 -21.03
N ALA A 59 -15.42 3.44 -20.94
CA ALA A 59 -14.57 2.50 -20.21
C ALA A 59 -14.81 2.58 -18.71
N VAL A 60 -14.97 3.80 -18.16
CA VAL A 60 -15.30 4.01 -16.75
C VAL A 60 -16.66 3.39 -16.43
N GLN A 61 -17.70 3.69 -17.22
CA GLN A 61 -19.04 3.09 -17.03
C GLN A 61 -19.03 1.56 -17.16
N LEU A 62 -18.21 0.99 -18.03
CA LEU A 62 -18.06 -0.46 -18.13
C LEU A 62 -17.46 -1.04 -16.85
N LEU A 63 -16.39 -0.43 -16.32
CA LEU A 63 -15.76 -0.89 -15.08
C LEU A 63 -16.69 -0.75 -13.88
N GLU A 64 -17.43 0.35 -13.76
CA GLU A 64 -18.46 0.53 -12.70
C GLU A 64 -19.58 -0.53 -12.80
N ARG A 65 -19.95 -0.95 -14.02
CA ARG A 65 -20.92 -2.06 -14.20
C ARG A 65 -20.33 -3.41 -13.80
N LEU A 66 -19.06 -3.67 -14.16
CA LEU A 66 -18.37 -4.90 -13.78
C LEU A 66 -18.14 -4.97 -12.26
N GLU A 67 -17.77 -3.85 -11.65
CA GLU A 67 -17.63 -3.71 -10.20
C GLU A 67 -18.95 -4.04 -9.51
N ARG A 68 -20.06 -3.40 -9.87
CA ARG A 68 -21.39 -3.76 -9.32
C ARG A 68 -21.74 -5.24 -9.49
N GLY A 69 -21.42 -5.82 -10.66
CA GLY A 69 -21.63 -7.24 -10.90
C GLY A 69 -20.79 -8.16 -10.00
N TYR A 70 -19.63 -7.68 -9.55
CA TYR A 70 -18.75 -8.36 -8.60
C TYR A 70 -19.18 -8.15 -7.13
N LEU A 71 -19.60 -6.92 -6.78
CA LEU A 71 -20.03 -6.53 -5.43
C LEU A 71 -21.23 -7.34 -4.94
N LEU A 72 -22.28 -7.44 -5.76
CA LEU A 72 -23.53 -8.11 -5.38
C LEU A 72 -23.34 -9.55 -4.86
N PRO A 73 -22.58 -10.44 -5.54
CA PRO A 73 -22.27 -11.75 -5.00
C PRO A 73 -21.32 -11.72 -3.79
N LEU A 74 -20.38 -10.77 -3.74
CA LEU A 74 -19.41 -10.65 -2.63
C LEU A 74 -20.10 -10.29 -1.30
N GLU A 75 -21.06 -9.37 -1.34
CA GLU A 75 -21.82 -8.91 -0.17
C GLU A 75 -22.66 -10.03 0.47
N ARG A 76 -23.11 -11.00 -0.33
CA ARG A 76 -23.78 -12.21 0.21
C ARG A 76 -22.85 -13.02 1.12
N GLY A 77 -21.54 -12.92 0.90
CA GLY A 77 -20.52 -13.53 1.74
C GLY A 77 -20.22 -12.77 3.02
N TYR A 78 -20.66 -11.51 3.17
CA TYR A 78 -20.35 -10.69 4.35
C TYR A 78 -20.96 -11.27 5.62
N LEU A 79 -20.38 -10.92 6.76
CA LEU A 79 -20.97 -11.19 8.07
C LEU A 79 -22.24 -10.35 8.25
N SER A 80 -23.22 -10.86 9.00
CA SER A 80 -24.43 -10.10 9.35
C SER A 80 -24.07 -8.83 10.11
N GLU A 81 -23.11 -8.93 11.02
CA GLU A 81 -22.64 -7.83 11.85
C GLU A 81 -22.05 -6.70 11.00
N VAL A 82 -21.27 -7.04 9.96
CA VAL A 82 -20.71 -6.04 9.04
C VAL A 82 -21.82 -5.38 8.22
N ARG A 83 -22.83 -6.14 7.75
CA ARG A 83 -23.97 -5.56 7.03
C ARG A 83 -24.80 -4.62 7.92
N GLU A 84 -25.02 -4.99 9.17
CA GLU A 84 -25.74 -4.18 10.15
C GLU A 84 -24.96 -2.89 10.50
N GLU A 85 -23.64 -2.96 10.72
CA GLU A 85 -22.79 -1.78 10.92
C GLU A 85 -22.88 -0.84 9.70
N MET A 86 -22.82 -1.39 8.50
CA MET A 86 -22.96 -0.61 7.27
C MET A 86 -24.33 0.07 7.15
N GLN A 87 -25.40 -0.62 7.52
CA GLN A 87 -26.74 -0.03 7.55
C GLN A 87 -26.81 1.13 8.54
N GLY A 88 -26.26 0.96 9.75
CA GLY A 88 -26.20 2.04 10.74
C GLY A 88 -25.43 3.27 10.24
N ILE A 89 -24.31 3.06 9.55
CA ILE A 89 -23.54 4.16 8.93
C ILE A 89 -24.38 4.89 7.87
N CYS A 90 -25.09 4.15 7.00
CA CYS A 90 -25.95 4.75 5.98
C CYS A 90 -27.05 5.61 6.63
N ASP A 91 -27.72 5.09 7.64
CA ASP A 91 -28.84 5.78 8.30
C ASP A 91 -28.37 7.03 9.07
N ALA A 92 -27.19 7.00 9.69
CA ALA A 92 -26.62 8.16 10.38
C ALA A 92 -26.12 9.26 9.42
N THR A 93 -25.64 8.89 8.24
CA THR A 93 -25.02 9.83 7.29
C THR A 93 -25.96 10.28 6.18
N GLY A 94 -27.05 9.54 5.93
CA GLY A 94 -27.92 9.72 4.76
C GLY A 94 -27.29 9.26 3.44
N LEU A 95 -26.13 8.62 3.47
CA LEU A 95 -25.48 8.06 2.28
C LEU A 95 -26.19 6.77 1.83
N ALA A 96 -26.26 6.56 0.51
CA ALA A 96 -26.81 5.33 -0.04
C ALA A 96 -25.86 4.15 0.19
N TYR A 97 -26.39 2.95 0.41
CA TYR A 97 -25.57 1.75 0.62
C TYR A 97 -24.67 1.48 -0.59
N GLU A 98 -25.18 1.69 -1.80
CA GLU A 98 -24.48 1.51 -3.07
C GLU A 98 -23.27 2.45 -3.22
N ASP A 99 -23.25 3.55 -2.45
CA ASP A 99 -22.15 4.49 -2.42
C ASP A 99 -21.03 4.02 -1.48
N ILE A 100 -21.37 3.36 -0.37
CA ILE A 100 -20.38 2.94 0.64
C ILE A 100 -19.83 1.54 0.39
N ALA A 101 -20.66 0.61 -0.09
CA ALA A 101 -20.26 -0.78 -0.31
C ALA A 101 -19.03 -0.96 -1.23
N PRO A 102 -18.84 -0.17 -2.31
CA PRO A 102 -17.63 -0.22 -3.12
C PRO A 102 -16.36 0.07 -2.31
N VAL A 103 -16.39 0.96 -1.32
CA VAL A 103 -15.22 1.30 -0.50
C VAL A 103 -14.70 0.08 0.27
N LEU A 104 -15.61 -0.75 0.80
CA LEU A 104 -15.26 -1.99 1.52
C LEU A 104 -14.63 -3.04 0.60
N ALA A 105 -15.13 -3.10 -0.63
CA ALA A 105 -14.77 -4.13 -1.59
C ALA A 105 -13.67 -3.70 -2.56
N THR A 106 -13.24 -2.42 -2.53
CA THR A 106 -12.22 -1.87 -3.44
C THR A 106 -10.96 -2.74 -3.50
N PRO A 107 -10.41 -3.24 -2.36
CA PRO A 107 -9.25 -4.14 -2.42
C PRO A 107 -9.57 -5.46 -3.14
N ASP A 108 -10.68 -6.11 -2.81
CA ASP A 108 -11.11 -7.37 -3.44
C ASP A 108 -11.40 -7.20 -4.93
N TRP A 109 -12.03 -6.09 -5.32
CA TRP A 109 -12.31 -5.73 -6.70
C TRP A 109 -11.02 -5.52 -7.50
N SER A 110 -10.05 -4.79 -6.93
CA SER A 110 -8.75 -4.56 -7.55
C SER A 110 -7.99 -5.88 -7.79
N LEU A 111 -8.04 -6.79 -6.82
CA LEU A 111 -7.45 -8.13 -6.93
C LEU A 111 -8.19 -9.01 -7.96
N HIS A 112 -9.52 -8.94 -8.00
CA HIS A 112 -10.33 -9.66 -8.98
C HIS A 112 -10.00 -9.23 -10.41
N LEU A 113 -9.92 -7.93 -10.64
CA LEU A 113 -9.56 -7.37 -11.94
C LEU A 113 -8.14 -7.77 -12.34
N ALA A 114 -7.19 -7.73 -11.41
CA ALA A 114 -5.83 -8.22 -11.63
C ALA A 114 -5.82 -9.69 -12.06
N SER A 115 -6.51 -10.56 -11.33
CA SER A 115 -6.66 -11.98 -11.65
C SER A 115 -7.24 -12.19 -13.06
N ALA A 116 -8.32 -11.48 -13.42
CA ALA A 116 -8.96 -11.58 -14.72
C ALA A 116 -8.00 -11.17 -15.87
N MET A 117 -7.22 -10.11 -15.66
CA MET A 117 -6.20 -9.67 -16.63
C MET A 117 -5.08 -10.70 -16.80
N PHE A 118 -4.52 -11.26 -15.71
CA PHE A 118 -3.43 -12.24 -15.81
C PHE A 118 -3.85 -13.58 -16.42
N LYS A 119 -5.14 -13.94 -16.31
CA LYS A 119 -5.70 -15.12 -16.99
C LYS A 119 -5.97 -14.91 -18.49
N GLY A 120 -5.69 -13.73 -19.03
CA GLY A 120 -5.98 -13.39 -20.43
C GLY A 120 -7.49 -13.26 -20.71
N GLN A 121 -8.32 -13.13 -19.67
CA GLN A 121 -9.75 -12.87 -19.81
C GLN A 121 -10.03 -11.41 -20.19
N LEU A 122 -9.02 -10.54 -20.04
CA LEU A 122 -8.97 -9.16 -20.52
C LEU A 122 -7.70 -8.98 -21.37
N ALA A 123 -7.79 -8.21 -22.47
CA ALA A 123 -6.71 -8.09 -23.45
C ALA A 123 -5.38 -7.62 -22.83
N ALA A 124 -4.34 -8.47 -22.91
CA ALA A 124 -3.17 -8.46 -22.02
C ALA A 124 -2.11 -7.37 -22.27
N GLU A 125 -2.07 -6.75 -23.45
CA GLU A 125 -1.03 -5.72 -23.76
C GLU A 125 -1.53 -4.28 -23.59
N HIS A 126 -2.83 -4.04 -23.75
CA HIS A 126 -3.43 -2.70 -23.69
C HIS A 126 -4.00 -2.35 -22.31
N SER A 127 -4.07 -3.33 -21.40
CA SER A 127 -4.69 -3.19 -20.08
C SER A 127 -3.67 -3.18 -18.92
N ARG A 128 -2.37 -3.29 -19.22
CA ARG A 128 -1.31 -3.37 -18.19
C ARG A 128 -1.11 -2.06 -17.44
N SER A 129 -0.92 -0.93 -18.12
CA SER A 129 -0.85 0.38 -17.48
C SER A 129 -2.08 0.69 -16.60
N ALA A 130 -3.26 0.20 -17.02
CA ALA A 130 -4.48 0.26 -16.21
C ALA A 130 -4.42 -0.63 -14.97
N LEU A 131 -3.91 -1.85 -15.08
CA LEU A 131 -3.65 -2.73 -13.94
C LEU A 131 -2.69 -2.10 -12.94
N GLU A 132 -1.60 -1.53 -13.43
CA GLU A 132 -0.57 -0.93 -12.59
C GLU A 132 -1.08 0.32 -11.90
N ALA A 133 -1.83 1.17 -12.61
CA ALA A 133 -2.50 2.30 -11.99
C ALA A 133 -3.41 1.82 -10.85
N LEU A 134 -4.16 0.75 -11.07
CA LEU A 134 -5.10 0.19 -10.08
C LEU A 134 -4.44 -0.45 -8.87
N LEU A 135 -3.28 -1.08 -9.07
CA LEU A 135 -2.51 -1.71 -8.01
C LEU A 135 -1.51 -0.76 -7.34
N SER A 136 -1.23 0.38 -7.96
CA SER A 136 -0.37 1.43 -7.43
C SER A 136 -0.90 1.87 -6.06
N GLY A 137 0.01 2.04 -5.10
CA GLY A 137 -0.33 2.44 -3.73
C GLY A 137 -0.63 1.27 -2.78
N LEU A 138 -0.90 0.07 -3.29
CA LEU A 138 -1.13 -1.10 -2.44
C LEU A 138 0.20 -1.74 -2.00
N GLY A 139 0.48 -1.73 -0.71
CA GLY A 139 1.69 -2.30 -0.14
C GLY A 139 1.56 -2.42 1.37
N CYS A 140 2.00 -3.51 1.96
CA CYS A 140 1.82 -3.73 3.39
C CYS A 140 3.05 -4.45 3.91
N SER A 141 3.54 -4.03 5.09
CA SER A 141 4.65 -4.68 5.78
C SER A 141 4.24 -5.00 7.20
N SER A 142 4.53 -6.21 7.67
CA SER A 142 4.44 -6.60 9.07
C SER A 142 5.58 -7.49 9.49
N ALA A 143 5.95 -7.37 10.75
CA ALA A 143 6.92 -8.20 11.42
C ALA A 143 6.42 -8.51 12.84
N ALA A 144 6.68 -9.71 13.33
CA ALA A 144 6.51 -10.04 14.74
C ALA A 144 7.72 -10.82 15.24
N ALA A 145 8.11 -10.55 16.49
CA ALA A 145 9.21 -11.22 17.18
C ALA A 145 8.82 -11.46 18.64
N TRP A 146 9.32 -12.54 19.23
CA TRP A 146 9.12 -12.91 20.62
C TRP A 146 10.29 -13.75 21.13
N GLY A 147 10.29 -14.14 22.40
CA GLY A 147 11.32 -15.03 22.95
C GLY A 147 12.72 -14.43 22.79
N GLY A 148 13.70 -15.23 22.38
CA GLY A 148 15.06 -14.79 22.10
C GLY A 148 15.20 -13.82 20.92
N ALA A 149 14.18 -13.65 20.08
CA ALA A 149 14.15 -12.62 19.04
C ALA A 149 13.58 -11.27 19.52
N SER A 150 13.10 -11.20 20.77
CA SER A 150 12.62 -9.97 21.41
C SER A 150 13.55 -9.57 22.57
N GLN A 151 13.75 -8.28 22.78
CA GLN A 151 14.69 -7.78 23.82
C GLN A 151 14.35 -8.24 25.24
N ASP A 152 13.07 -8.43 25.54
CA ASP A 152 12.57 -8.82 26.86
C ASP A 152 11.72 -10.11 26.82
N GLY A 153 11.75 -10.83 25.69
CA GLY A 153 11.00 -12.06 25.49
C GLY A 153 9.51 -11.87 25.19
N ARG A 154 8.95 -10.66 25.32
CA ARG A 154 7.55 -10.38 24.99
C ARG A 154 7.31 -10.43 23.49
N LEU A 155 6.07 -10.69 23.09
CA LEU A 155 5.68 -10.56 21.70
C LEU A 155 5.48 -9.09 21.32
N VAL A 156 6.22 -8.65 20.30
CA VAL A 156 6.06 -7.34 19.65
C VAL A 156 5.72 -7.55 18.18
N MET A 157 4.70 -6.84 17.69
CA MET A 157 4.24 -6.92 16.29
C MET A 157 4.16 -5.54 15.66
N GLY A 158 4.92 -5.29 14.59
CA GLY A 158 4.89 -4.06 13.80
C GLY A 158 4.03 -4.18 12.53
N ARG A 159 3.42 -3.06 12.11
CA ARG A 159 2.54 -2.98 10.94
C ARG A 159 2.58 -1.61 10.27
N ASN A 160 2.95 -1.59 8.97
CA ASN A 160 2.72 -0.47 8.03
C ASN A 160 1.58 -0.82 7.07
N LEU A 161 0.45 -0.13 7.14
CA LEU A 161 -0.62 -0.18 6.14
C LEU A 161 -0.33 0.86 5.06
N ASP A 162 0.06 0.43 3.86
CA ASP A 162 0.15 1.31 2.69
C ASP A 162 -1.06 1.08 1.79
N TYR A 163 -1.83 2.15 1.63
CA TYR A 163 -3.06 2.18 0.85
C TYR A 163 -3.28 3.62 0.40
N ASP A 164 -3.73 3.81 -0.83
CA ASP A 164 -4.01 5.16 -1.33
C ASP A 164 -5.18 5.77 -0.57
N SER A 165 -4.97 6.99 -0.06
CA SER A 165 -5.96 7.74 0.70
C SER A 165 -6.03 9.18 0.20
N PRO A 166 -7.09 9.94 0.56
CA PRO A 166 -7.02 11.39 0.52
C PRO A 166 -5.75 11.89 1.21
N ARG A 167 -5.20 12.99 0.70
CA ARG A 167 -4.03 13.64 1.32
C ARG A 167 -4.34 14.05 2.75
N GLY A 168 -3.39 13.80 3.65
CA GLY A 168 -3.56 14.15 5.06
C GLY A 168 -4.53 13.25 5.81
N ALA A 169 -4.96 12.12 5.23
CA ALA A 169 -5.74 11.12 5.97
C ALA A 169 -4.95 10.67 7.21
N SER A 170 -5.56 10.88 8.38
CA SER A 170 -4.99 10.49 9.67
C SER A 170 -5.50 9.11 10.08
N PRO A 171 -4.67 8.27 10.74
CA PRO A 171 -5.17 7.05 11.33
C PRO A 171 -6.24 7.35 12.39
N LEU A 172 -7.17 6.42 12.56
CA LEU A 172 -8.22 6.44 13.57
C LEU A 172 -8.08 5.17 14.42
N LEU A 173 -8.08 5.34 15.73
CA LEU A 173 -8.23 4.24 16.67
C LEU A 173 -9.71 4.06 17.03
N VAL A 174 -10.22 2.84 16.85
CA VAL A 174 -11.61 2.51 17.19
C VAL A 174 -11.61 1.36 18.18
N LEU A 175 -12.21 1.57 19.36
CA LEU A 175 -12.58 0.51 20.30
C LEU A 175 -14.02 0.09 20.02
N TYR A 176 -14.19 -1.17 19.66
CA TYR A 176 -15.48 -1.81 19.49
C TYR A 176 -15.84 -2.57 20.77
N GLN A 177 -17.04 -2.30 21.31
CA GLN A 177 -17.63 -2.98 22.46
C GLN A 177 -18.99 -3.57 22.05
N PRO A 178 -18.97 -4.66 21.26
CA PRO A 178 -20.19 -5.27 20.77
C PRO A 178 -21.00 -5.87 21.92
N ALA A 179 -22.32 -5.82 21.83
CA ALA A 179 -23.23 -6.50 22.76
C ALA A 179 -23.03 -8.03 22.76
N GLY A 180 -22.44 -8.59 21.70
CA GLY A 180 -22.06 -9.99 21.59
C GLY A 180 -20.71 -10.19 20.91
N GLY A 181 -19.84 -10.96 21.56
CA GLY A 181 -18.45 -11.17 21.14
C GLY A 181 -17.47 -10.51 22.11
N GLN A 182 -16.22 -10.39 21.69
CA GLN A 182 -15.17 -9.72 22.47
C GLN A 182 -15.06 -8.25 22.12
N ARG A 183 -14.60 -7.46 23.10
CA ARG A 183 -14.09 -6.11 22.83
C ARG A 183 -12.81 -6.20 22.01
N PHE A 184 -12.65 -5.30 21.05
CA PHE A 184 -11.42 -5.22 20.27
C PHE A 184 -11.13 -3.80 19.81
N LEU A 185 -9.85 -3.46 19.73
CA LEU A 185 -9.39 -2.23 19.10
C LEU A 185 -9.04 -2.49 17.64
N SER A 186 -9.23 -1.48 16.79
CA SER A 186 -8.84 -1.49 15.39
C SER A 186 -8.10 -0.19 15.04
N VAL A 187 -6.95 -0.31 14.38
CA VAL A 187 -6.26 0.81 13.74
C VAL A 187 -6.75 0.89 12.29
N THR A 188 -7.45 1.97 11.96
CA THR A 188 -8.06 2.22 10.64
C THR A 188 -7.83 3.68 10.24
N ALA A 189 -8.62 4.22 9.31
CA ALA A 189 -8.69 5.65 9.00
C ALA A 189 -10.13 6.14 9.12
N ALA A 190 -10.32 7.43 9.41
CA ALA A 190 -11.65 8.00 9.63
C ALA A 190 -12.60 7.82 8.44
N GLY A 191 -12.07 7.80 7.23
CA GLY A 191 -12.85 7.60 6.01
C GLY A 191 -12.90 6.16 5.47
N LEU A 192 -12.40 5.18 6.22
CA LEU A 192 -12.49 3.76 5.85
C LEU A 192 -13.46 3.05 6.79
N PRO A 193 -14.72 2.77 6.37
CA PRO A 193 -15.77 2.20 7.22
C PRO A 193 -15.57 0.70 7.52
N THR A 194 -14.35 0.29 7.87
CA THR A 194 -13.98 -1.10 8.15
C THR A 194 -13.27 -1.25 9.49
N ALA A 195 -13.61 -2.32 10.20
CA ALA A 195 -12.79 -2.88 11.27
C ALA A 195 -11.90 -3.99 10.72
N GLY A 196 -10.79 -4.30 11.42
CA GLY A 196 -9.99 -5.48 11.13
C GLY A 196 -8.91 -5.30 10.05
N LEU A 197 -8.53 -4.07 9.67
CA LEU A 197 -7.31 -3.89 8.86
C LEU A 197 -6.06 -4.25 9.67
N THR A 198 -6.02 -3.71 10.89
CA THR A 198 -5.10 -4.07 11.98
C THR A 198 -5.93 -4.03 13.25
N ALA A 199 -6.05 -5.13 13.97
CA ALA A 199 -6.91 -5.20 15.14
C ALA A 199 -6.32 -6.07 16.25
N MET A 200 -6.81 -5.86 17.47
CA MET A 200 -6.45 -6.68 18.62
C MET A 200 -7.61 -6.77 19.60
N ASN A 201 -7.95 -7.99 20.01
CA ASN A 201 -9.05 -8.22 20.95
C ASN A 201 -8.59 -8.35 22.40
N GLU A 202 -9.54 -8.37 23.33
CA GLU A 202 -9.26 -8.44 24.77
C GLU A 202 -8.64 -9.77 25.24
N SER A 203 -8.62 -10.82 24.41
CA SER A 203 -7.83 -12.03 24.64
C SER A 203 -6.37 -11.90 24.19
N GLY A 204 -5.96 -10.75 23.66
CA GLY A 204 -4.60 -10.54 23.17
C GLY A 204 -4.32 -11.22 21.83
N ILE A 205 -5.36 -11.47 21.01
CA ILE A 205 -5.20 -11.90 19.62
C ILE A 205 -5.11 -10.67 18.73
N ALA A 206 -3.94 -10.45 18.15
CA ALA A 206 -3.67 -9.38 17.20
C ALA A 206 -3.64 -9.90 15.77
N VAL A 207 -4.16 -9.12 14.84
CA VAL A 207 -4.32 -9.48 13.43
C VAL A 207 -3.93 -8.34 12.50
N ALA A 208 -3.32 -8.67 11.36
CA ALA A 208 -3.03 -7.75 10.28
C ALA A 208 -3.26 -8.40 8.92
N ILE A 209 -3.91 -7.67 8.01
CA ILE A 209 -4.17 -8.15 6.64
C ILE A 209 -3.11 -7.68 5.65
N HIS A 210 -2.81 -8.53 4.68
CA HIS A 210 -1.94 -8.20 3.56
C HIS A 210 -2.53 -8.74 2.26
N ILE A 211 -2.67 -7.91 1.24
CA ILE A 211 -3.07 -8.39 -0.08
C ILE A 211 -1.97 -9.28 -0.68
N ALA A 212 -2.37 -10.29 -1.46
CA ALA A 212 -1.48 -11.09 -2.28
C ALA A 212 -2.09 -11.24 -3.66
N LEU A 213 -1.36 -10.88 -4.72
CA LEU A 213 -1.90 -10.99 -6.07
C LEU A 213 -1.98 -12.46 -6.47
N SER A 214 -3.20 -12.99 -6.53
CA SER A 214 -3.48 -14.36 -6.94
C SER A 214 -4.01 -14.41 -8.38
N LEU A 215 -3.72 -15.51 -9.07
CA LEU A 215 -4.33 -15.87 -10.34
C LEU A 215 -5.80 -16.24 -10.18
N ASP A 216 -6.30 -16.50 -8.97
CA ASP A 216 -7.70 -16.83 -8.72
C ASP A 216 -8.38 -15.91 -7.70
N CYS A 217 -9.62 -15.53 -8.06
CA CYS A 217 -10.55 -14.74 -7.27
C CYS A 217 -11.97 -15.32 -7.48
N SER A 218 -12.85 -15.13 -6.50
CA SER A 218 -14.22 -15.64 -6.47
C SER A 218 -15.11 -14.67 -5.71
N SER A 219 -16.09 -14.07 -6.38
CA SER A 219 -17.08 -13.21 -5.73
C SER A 219 -18.07 -13.98 -4.84
N ALA A 220 -18.06 -15.32 -4.84
CA ALA A 220 -18.82 -16.12 -3.87
C ALA A 220 -18.08 -16.34 -2.54
N GLY A 221 -16.80 -15.94 -2.47
CA GLY A 221 -16.01 -15.99 -1.24
C GLY A 221 -16.30 -14.82 -0.30
N ARG A 222 -15.68 -14.84 0.86
CA ARG A 222 -15.73 -13.77 1.86
C ARG A 222 -14.52 -12.85 1.72
N SER A 223 -14.73 -11.54 1.78
CA SER A 223 -13.65 -10.55 1.84
C SER A 223 -12.74 -10.81 3.05
N ILE A 224 -11.44 -10.57 2.88
CA ILE A 224 -10.47 -10.75 3.98
C ILE A 224 -10.76 -9.83 5.17
N ILE A 225 -11.32 -8.64 4.93
CA ILE A 225 -11.69 -7.70 5.98
C ILE A 225 -12.76 -8.33 6.89
N ASN A 226 -13.73 -9.04 6.29
CA ASN A 226 -14.77 -9.75 7.03
C ASN A 226 -14.20 -10.95 7.80
N ILE A 227 -13.25 -11.69 7.22
CA ILE A 227 -12.56 -12.79 7.92
C ILE A 227 -11.80 -12.26 9.13
N CYS A 228 -11.07 -11.16 8.96
CA CYS A 228 -10.32 -10.52 10.04
C CYS A 228 -11.24 -9.98 11.14
N HIS A 229 -12.36 -9.39 10.76
CA HIS A 229 -13.41 -8.97 11.69
C HIS A 229 -13.93 -10.13 12.54
N ASP A 230 -14.17 -11.31 11.94
CA ASP A 230 -14.65 -12.48 12.69
C ASP A 230 -13.59 -12.99 13.68
N VAL A 231 -12.32 -13.04 13.26
CA VAL A 231 -11.20 -13.41 14.14
C VAL A 231 -11.08 -12.43 15.30
N ALA A 232 -11.06 -11.12 15.04
CA ALA A 232 -10.96 -10.09 16.09
C ALA A 232 -12.11 -10.22 17.09
N ARG A 233 -13.35 -10.42 16.62
CA ARG A 233 -14.52 -10.49 17.49
C ARG A 233 -14.62 -11.79 18.30
N ARG A 234 -14.11 -12.92 17.80
CA ARG A 234 -14.40 -14.25 18.37
C ARG A 234 -13.21 -15.00 18.95
N ALA A 235 -12.01 -14.84 18.41
CA ALA A 235 -10.88 -15.72 18.73
C ALA A 235 -10.32 -15.47 20.15
N ARG A 236 -10.20 -16.51 20.96
CA ARG A 236 -9.59 -16.42 22.31
C ARG A 236 -8.19 -17.03 22.41
N SER A 237 -7.77 -17.75 21.37
CA SER A 237 -6.44 -18.33 21.25
C SER A 237 -5.95 -18.26 19.80
N LEU A 238 -4.66 -18.54 19.59
CA LEU A 238 -4.07 -18.64 18.26
C LEU A 238 -4.72 -19.76 17.44
N GLU A 239 -5.03 -20.89 18.08
CA GLU A 239 -5.69 -22.03 17.46
C GLU A 239 -7.12 -21.67 17.03
N GLU A 240 -7.91 -21.03 17.89
CA GLU A 240 -9.25 -20.57 17.53
C GLU A 240 -9.21 -19.55 16.39
N ALA A 241 -8.22 -18.64 16.40
CA ALA A 241 -8.05 -17.67 15.33
C ALA A 241 -7.76 -18.34 13.98
N VAL A 242 -6.91 -19.37 13.99
CA VAL A 242 -6.63 -20.19 12.81
C VAL A 242 -7.88 -20.95 12.38
N ASP A 243 -8.61 -21.58 13.29
CA ASP A 243 -9.83 -22.33 12.97
C ASP A 243 -10.92 -21.43 12.36
N ILE A 244 -11.13 -20.23 12.91
CA ILE A 244 -12.04 -19.22 12.34
C ILE A 244 -11.60 -18.85 10.93
N ALA A 245 -10.31 -18.55 10.73
CA ALA A 245 -9.74 -18.24 9.43
C ALA A 245 -9.99 -19.36 8.40
N PHE A 246 -9.77 -20.63 8.77
CA PHE A 246 -10.00 -21.79 7.90
C PHE A 246 -11.48 -22.14 7.68
N SER A 247 -12.38 -21.68 8.56
CA SER A 247 -13.83 -21.87 8.39
C SER A 247 -14.42 -21.05 7.22
N HIS A 248 -13.62 -20.16 6.64
CA HIS A 248 -14.04 -19.28 5.57
C HIS A 248 -13.34 -19.61 4.23
N ARG A 249 -14.07 -19.42 3.13
CA ARG A 249 -13.48 -19.33 1.79
C ARG A 249 -13.23 -17.88 1.47
N ALA A 250 -11.99 -17.49 1.18
CA ALA A 250 -11.66 -16.12 0.81
C ALA A 250 -12.12 -15.79 -0.62
N ALA A 251 -12.48 -14.54 -0.85
CA ALA A 251 -12.84 -14.04 -2.18
C ALA A 251 -11.61 -13.81 -3.07
N SER A 252 -10.49 -13.40 -2.48
CA SER A 252 -9.30 -12.95 -3.20
C SER A 252 -8.01 -13.41 -2.51
N GLY A 253 -6.88 -13.19 -3.18
CA GLY A 253 -5.58 -13.52 -2.63
C GLY A 253 -5.18 -12.58 -1.49
N CYS A 254 -4.92 -13.13 -0.32
CA CYS A 254 -4.56 -12.35 0.87
C CYS A 254 -3.83 -13.21 1.90
N THR A 255 -3.25 -12.56 2.90
CA THR A 255 -2.65 -13.18 4.07
C THR A 255 -3.17 -12.50 5.32
N LEU A 256 -3.51 -13.30 6.34
CA LEU A 256 -3.84 -12.85 7.67
C LEU A 256 -2.68 -13.23 8.60
N LEU A 257 -1.89 -12.25 9.05
CA LEU A 257 -0.91 -12.45 10.10
C LEU A 257 -1.62 -12.39 11.46
N ILE A 258 -1.45 -13.43 12.28
CA ILE A 258 -2.13 -13.59 13.57
C ILE A 258 -1.06 -13.77 14.65
N ALA A 259 -1.14 -12.97 15.71
CA ALA A 259 -0.28 -13.07 16.88
C ALA A 259 -1.12 -13.27 18.15
N SER A 260 -0.63 -14.09 19.07
CA SER A 260 -1.22 -14.32 20.38
C SER A 260 -0.25 -13.86 21.45
N GLY A 261 -0.66 -12.85 22.23
CA GLY A 261 0.09 -12.35 23.39
C GLY A 261 0.28 -13.44 24.44
N PRO A 262 -0.80 -14.06 24.96
CA PRO A 262 -0.70 -15.09 26.00
C PRO A 262 0.19 -16.28 25.62
N GLN A 263 0.21 -16.65 24.34
CA GLN A 263 1.03 -17.77 23.85
C GLN A 263 2.42 -17.32 23.36
N ARG A 264 2.69 -16.02 23.29
CA ARG A 264 3.90 -15.41 22.71
C ARG A 264 4.28 -16.06 21.38
N LYS A 265 3.34 -16.07 20.44
CA LYS A 265 3.55 -16.74 19.15
C LYS A 265 2.75 -16.08 18.06
N ALA A 266 3.27 -16.14 16.84
CA ALA A 266 2.55 -15.67 15.66
C ALA A 266 2.63 -16.69 14.51
N VAL A 267 1.59 -16.72 13.68
CA VAL A 267 1.46 -17.51 12.46
C VAL A 267 0.81 -16.66 11.37
N ALA A 268 0.89 -17.08 10.12
CA ALA A 268 0.12 -16.45 9.05
C ALA A 268 -0.78 -17.47 8.36
N VAL A 269 -2.00 -17.07 8.00
CA VAL A 269 -2.89 -17.85 7.13
C VAL A 269 -2.92 -17.18 5.77
N GLU A 270 -2.39 -17.86 4.76
CA GLU A 270 -2.38 -17.41 3.38
C GLU A 270 -3.61 -17.97 2.66
N PHE A 271 -4.32 -17.14 1.90
CA PHE A 271 -5.55 -17.49 1.21
C PHE A 271 -5.44 -17.23 -0.28
N SER A 272 -6.03 -18.12 -1.06
CA SER A 272 -6.47 -17.92 -2.44
C SER A 272 -7.97 -18.24 -2.51
N ALA A 273 -8.65 -17.89 -3.61
CA ALA A 273 -10.05 -18.28 -3.79
C ALA A 273 -10.25 -19.81 -3.86
N LYS A 274 -9.18 -20.57 -4.14
CA LYS A 274 -9.18 -22.03 -4.18
C LYS A 274 -8.77 -22.72 -2.87
N GLY A 275 -8.35 -21.99 -1.86
CA GLY A 275 -8.02 -22.56 -0.54
C GLY A 275 -7.02 -21.75 0.26
N ALA A 276 -6.76 -22.21 1.49
CA ALA A 276 -5.88 -21.56 2.45
C ALA A 276 -4.71 -22.46 2.89
N ARG A 277 -3.63 -21.86 3.39
CA ARG A 277 -2.47 -22.55 3.95
C ARG A 277 -1.99 -21.84 5.21
N LEU A 278 -1.66 -22.63 6.24
CA LEU A 278 -1.02 -22.13 7.45
C LEU A 278 0.49 -22.01 7.19
N ARG A 279 1.05 -20.87 7.56
CA ARG A 279 2.48 -20.59 7.53
C ARG A 279 2.99 -20.44 8.95
N LEU A 280 3.93 -21.31 9.31
CA LEU A 280 4.64 -21.27 10.57
C LEU A 280 5.74 -20.19 10.55
N PRO A 281 6.14 -19.68 11.72
CA PRO A 281 7.23 -18.71 11.83
C PRO A 281 8.60 -19.31 11.54
N GLN A 282 9.59 -18.44 11.34
CA GLN A 282 11.00 -18.81 11.21
C GLN A 282 11.71 -18.59 12.54
N GLY A 283 11.81 -19.64 13.36
CA GLY A 283 12.23 -19.49 14.76
C GLY A 283 11.19 -18.68 15.53
N GLU A 284 11.64 -17.67 16.26
CA GLU A 284 10.79 -16.82 17.10
C GLU A 284 10.42 -15.48 16.43
N ARG A 285 10.34 -15.49 15.09
CA ARG A 285 9.98 -14.32 14.29
C ARG A 285 9.19 -14.71 13.05
N ILE A 286 8.40 -13.76 12.55
CA ILE A 286 7.66 -13.90 11.30
C ILE A 286 7.51 -12.55 10.61
N VAL A 287 7.75 -12.53 9.30
CA VAL A 287 7.52 -11.36 8.45
C VAL A 287 6.43 -11.68 7.43
N GLN A 288 5.59 -10.70 7.13
CA GLN A 288 4.63 -10.74 6.04
C GLN A 288 4.67 -9.44 5.24
N THR A 289 4.79 -9.57 3.93
CA THR A 289 4.55 -8.47 2.98
C THR A 289 3.39 -8.85 2.07
N ASN A 290 3.48 -8.71 0.75
CA ASN A 290 2.37 -8.89 -0.20
C ASN A 290 2.56 -10.07 -1.16
N HIS A 291 3.22 -11.13 -0.73
CA HIS A 291 3.48 -12.32 -1.54
C HIS A 291 3.26 -13.58 -0.70
N TYR A 292 2.99 -14.70 -1.36
CA TYR A 292 2.84 -16.00 -0.70
C TYR A 292 4.22 -16.61 -0.38
N GLN A 293 4.30 -17.24 0.78
CA GLN A 293 5.48 -17.99 1.24
C GLN A 293 5.17 -19.48 1.44
N THR A 294 3.92 -19.91 1.22
CA THR A 294 3.52 -21.32 1.20
C THR A 294 3.43 -21.87 -0.23
N ALA A 295 2.94 -23.10 -0.39
CA ALA A 295 2.62 -23.69 -1.68
C ALA A 295 1.60 -22.87 -2.51
N LEU A 296 0.88 -21.91 -1.90
CA LEU A 296 0.06 -20.96 -2.65
C LEU A 296 0.87 -20.06 -3.59
N ARG A 297 2.22 -20.05 -3.47
CA ARG A 297 3.12 -19.43 -4.44
C ARG A 297 2.83 -19.82 -5.90
N GLU A 298 2.36 -21.05 -6.14
CA GLU A 298 1.96 -21.52 -7.47
C GLU A 298 0.73 -20.80 -8.05
N ARG A 299 -0.01 -20.07 -7.21
CA ARG A 299 -1.15 -19.24 -7.58
C ARG A 299 -0.79 -17.76 -7.68
N GLU A 300 0.44 -17.33 -7.39
CA GLU A 300 0.80 -15.92 -7.52
C GLU A 300 0.64 -15.43 -8.95
N ALA A 301 -0.01 -14.28 -9.10
CA ALA A 301 -0.02 -13.58 -10.37
C ALA A 301 1.41 -13.11 -10.71
N PRO A 302 1.88 -13.29 -11.95
CA PRO A 302 3.27 -13.00 -12.33
C PRO A 302 3.51 -11.50 -12.55
N TYR A 303 3.19 -10.67 -11.55
CA TYR A 303 3.44 -9.23 -11.60
C TYR A 303 4.84 -8.91 -11.06
N ALA A 304 5.80 -8.85 -11.99
CA ALA A 304 7.24 -8.70 -11.73
C ALA A 304 7.60 -7.57 -10.75
N ALA A 305 7.15 -6.33 -11.01
CA ALA A 305 7.49 -5.16 -10.18
C ALA A 305 6.92 -5.29 -8.76
N PHE A 306 5.64 -5.65 -8.64
CA PHE A 306 4.97 -5.85 -7.36
C PHE A 306 5.62 -6.96 -6.51
N LEU A 307 5.96 -8.09 -7.14
CA LEU A 307 6.62 -9.20 -6.45
C LEU A 307 8.06 -8.85 -6.05
N ALA A 308 8.82 -8.17 -6.91
CA ALA A 308 10.18 -7.71 -6.58
C ALA A 308 10.14 -6.75 -5.39
N HIS A 309 9.22 -5.79 -5.41
CA HIS A 309 8.96 -4.86 -4.32
C HIS A 309 8.63 -5.58 -3.01
N SER A 310 7.67 -6.52 -3.06
CA SER A 310 7.25 -7.26 -1.89
C SER A 310 8.36 -8.14 -1.31
N ARG A 311 9.17 -8.78 -2.16
CA ARG A 311 10.28 -9.65 -1.74
C ARG A 311 11.42 -8.85 -1.13
N ALA A 312 11.80 -7.71 -1.73
CA ALA A 312 12.85 -6.85 -1.20
C ALA A 312 12.53 -6.34 0.21
N ARG A 313 11.30 -5.87 0.45
CA ARG A 313 10.87 -5.44 1.81
C ARG A 313 10.86 -6.59 2.81
N TYR A 314 10.46 -7.78 2.37
CA TYR A 314 10.47 -8.98 3.21
C TYR A 314 11.90 -9.36 3.61
N GLU A 315 12.81 -9.43 2.63
CA GLU A 315 14.22 -9.74 2.86
C GLU A 315 14.87 -8.70 3.77
N ARG A 316 14.56 -7.41 3.59
CA ARG A 316 15.05 -6.34 4.46
C ARG A 316 14.54 -6.49 5.89
N ALA A 317 13.25 -6.74 6.08
CA ALA A 317 12.69 -6.95 7.41
C ALA A 317 13.29 -8.18 8.10
N MET A 318 13.50 -9.28 7.36
CA MET A 318 14.20 -10.46 7.89
C MET A 318 15.64 -10.13 8.28
N GLN A 319 16.42 -9.41 7.45
CA GLN A 319 17.79 -8.98 7.79
C GLN A 319 17.83 -8.15 9.08
N LEU A 320 16.85 -7.26 9.29
CA LEU A 320 16.75 -6.44 10.50
C LEU A 320 16.45 -7.28 11.74
N LEU A 321 15.53 -8.25 11.65
CA LEU A 321 15.22 -9.17 12.75
C LEU A 321 16.34 -10.20 13.01
N ASP A 322 17.14 -10.53 12.00
CA ASP A 322 18.31 -11.41 12.11
C ASP A 322 19.51 -10.69 12.75
N GLY A 323 19.51 -9.36 12.77
CA GLY A 323 20.56 -8.53 13.35
C GLY A 323 20.62 -8.55 14.87
N GLY A 324 19.56 -9.05 15.54
CA GLY A 324 19.50 -9.20 16.99
C GLY A 324 18.09 -9.07 17.56
N PRO A 325 17.91 -9.27 18.88
CA PRO A 325 16.61 -9.14 19.51
C PRO A 325 16.04 -7.71 19.38
N VAL A 326 14.75 -7.61 19.01
CA VAL A 326 14.08 -6.31 18.81
C VAL A 326 13.11 -5.97 19.94
N GLY A 327 13.12 -4.72 20.38
CA GLY A 327 12.13 -4.15 21.31
C GLY A 327 11.13 -3.25 20.59
N LEU A 328 10.44 -2.40 21.35
CA LEU A 328 9.50 -1.41 20.81
C LEU A 328 10.16 -0.43 19.83
N GLU A 329 11.28 0.18 20.25
CA GLU A 329 12.07 1.09 19.41
C GLU A 329 12.61 0.36 18.18
N GLY A 330 13.17 -0.84 18.34
CA GLY A 330 13.66 -1.64 17.21
C GLY A 330 12.58 -1.97 16.19
N MET A 331 11.36 -2.28 16.63
CA MET A 331 10.23 -2.56 15.75
C MET A 331 9.73 -1.28 15.04
N ALA A 332 9.59 -0.17 15.76
CA ALA A 332 9.28 1.13 15.16
C ALA A 332 10.36 1.51 14.12
N SER A 333 11.63 1.22 14.43
CA SER A 333 12.74 1.48 13.52
C SER A 333 12.71 0.64 12.26
N LEU A 334 12.32 -0.63 12.36
CA LEU A 334 12.10 -1.50 11.21
C LEU A 334 10.99 -0.95 10.30
N LEU A 335 9.88 -0.48 10.87
CA LEU A 335 8.77 0.09 10.10
C LEU A 335 9.15 1.40 9.39
N GLY A 336 10.07 2.17 9.96
CA GLY A 336 10.62 3.38 9.36
C GLY A 336 11.82 3.14 8.41
N ASP A 337 12.24 1.89 8.15
CA ASP A 337 13.43 1.59 7.36
C ASP A 337 13.28 1.96 5.87
N ARG A 338 14.28 2.70 5.37
CA ARG A 338 14.33 3.22 3.99
C ARG A 338 15.44 2.62 3.13
N MET A 339 16.02 1.49 3.54
CA MET A 339 17.00 0.79 2.72
C MET A 339 16.29 0.08 1.56
N ASP A 340 16.60 0.46 0.32
CA ASP A 340 16.14 -0.25 -0.87
C ASP A 340 17.22 -1.28 -1.24
N LEU A 341 16.95 -2.56 -0.93
CA LEU A 341 17.90 -3.65 -1.18
C LEU A 341 18.23 -3.82 -2.66
N LEU A 342 17.28 -3.56 -3.56
CA LEU A 342 17.53 -3.67 -5.00
C LEU A 342 18.40 -2.50 -5.49
N ALA A 343 18.22 -1.33 -4.88
CA ALA A 343 19.07 -0.18 -5.18
C ALA A 343 20.44 -0.24 -4.48
N GLY A 344 20.57 -0.99 -3.38
CA GLY A 344 21.79 -1.07 -2.56
C GLY A 344 22.06 0.19 -1.73
N ARG A 345 21.04 1.03 -1.48
CA ARG A 345 21.19 2.31 -0.78
C ARG A 345 19.88 2.79 -0.16
N GLU A 346 19.97 3.72 0.78
CA GLU A 346 18.82 4.42 1.35
C GLU A 346 18.18 5.36 0.34
N ARG A 347 16.84 5.37 0.28
CA ARG A 347 16.08 6.15 -0.69
C ARG A 347 14.78 6.69 -0.10
N PRO A 348 14.33 7.88 -0.54
CA PRO A 348 13.05 8.43 -0.10
C PRO A 348 11.84 7.65 -0.64
N LEU A 349 12.02 6.94 -1.75
CA LEU A 349 10.99 6.19 -2.45
C LEU A 349 11.62 5.03 -3.24
N GLY A 350 10.91 3.91 -3.38
CA GLY A 350 11.45 2.68 -3.96
C GLY A 350 11.00 1.44 -3.22
N ASN A 351 11.85 0.41 -3.17
CA ASN A 351 11.51 -0.87 -2.55
C ASN A 351 11.79 -0.92 -1.04
N THR A 352 11.26 0.07 -0.32
CA THR A 352 11.54 0.34 1.09
C THR A 352 10.37 -0.07 1.99
N ILE A 353 10.65 -0.45 3.25
CA ILE A 353 9.59 -0.81 4.21
C ILE A 353 8.74 0.41 4.56
N CYS A 354 9.40 1.54 4.78
CA CYS A 354 8.79 2.86 4.95
C CYS A 354 8.43 3.42 3.56
N ARG A 355 7.14 3.60 3.30
CA ARG A 355 6.63 4.08 2.01
C ARG A 355 6.00 5.46 2.14
N PRO A 356 6.11 6.31 1.11
CA PRO A 356 5.33 7.54 1.00
C PRO A 356 3.84 7.37 1.31
N GLY A 357 3.25 6.29 0.80
CA GLY A 357 1.83 5.96 0.98
C GLY A 357 1.47 5.22 2.26
N THR A 358 2.37 5.12 3.25
CA THR A 358 2.03 4.49 4.54
C THR A 358 0.96 5.35 5.24
N MET A 359 -0.28 4.85 5.26
CA MET A 359 -1.45 5.51 5.85
C MET A 359 -1.43 5.39 7.37
N SER A 360 -1.12 4.21 7.90
CA SER A 360 -0.96 3.98 9.33
C SER A 360 0.26 3.11 9.61
N SER A 361 0.97 3.45 10.70
CA SER A 361 2.05 2.64 11.25
C SER A 361 1.78 2.38 12.72
N SER A 362 1.92 1.12 13.15
CA SER A 362 1.65 0.71 14.52
C SER A 362 2.55 -0.41 15.02
N VAL A 363 2.83 -0.38 16.33
CA VAL A 363 3.52 -1.45 17.07
C VAL A 363 2.56 -1.96 18.15
N LEU A 364 2.21 -3.24 18.10
CA LEU A 364 1.28 -3.90 19.01
C LEU A 364 2.07 -4.73 20.03
N VAL A 365 1.61 -4.69 21.28
CA VAL A 365 2.09 -5.53 22.40
C VAL A 365 0.89 -6.29 22.95
N PRO A 366 0.55 -7.47 22.38
CA PRO A 366 -0.72 -8.11 22.70
C PRO A 366 -0.84 -8.64 24.12
N GLU A 367 0.28 -8.90 24.80
CA GLU A 367 0.29 -9.24 26.24
C GLU A 367 -0.21 -8.10 27.13
N GLU A 368 -0.07 -6.85 26.68
CA GLU A 368 -0.51 -5.67 27.42
C GLU A 368 -1.83 -5.08 26.90
N LEU A 369 -2.41 -5.69 25.86
CA LEU A 369 -3.52 -5.10 25.11
C LEU A 369 -3.20 -3.65 24.67
N ALA A 370 -1.92 -3.39 24.36
CA ALA A 370 -1.40 -2.08 23.99
C ALA A 370 -1.07 -1.99 22.49
N VAL A 371 -1.32 -0.83 21.91
CA VAL A 371 -0.89 -0.43 20.58
C VAL A 371 -0.22 0.94 20.64
N TYR A 372 0.89 1.07 19.94
CA TYR A 372 1.58 2.32 19.72
C TYR A 372 1.32 2.74 18.28
N VAL A 373 0.69 3.89 18.06
CA VAL A 373 0.36 4.38 16.70
C VAL A 373 1.20 5.61 16.39
N ALA A 374 1.88 5.59 15.23
CA ALA A 374 2.69 6.71 14.80
C ALA A 374 1.83 7.93 14.46
N ARG A 375 2.28 9.13 14.85
CA ARG A 375 1.75 10.41 14.37
C ARG A 375 2.50 10.82 13.11
N ARG A 376 1.86 11.63 12.28
CA ARG A 376 2.51 12.15 11.09
C ARG A 376 3.29 13.40 11.44
N THR A 377 4.45 13.62 10.84
CA THR A 377 5.26 14.82 11.06
C THR A 377 4.86 15.98 10.14
N SER A 378 4.23 15.70 9.00
CA SER A 378 3.73 16.66 8.00
C SER A 378 2.61 16.02 7.16
N PRO A 379 1.90 16.72 6.26
CA PRO A 379 0.88 16.09 5.39
C PRO A 379 1.40 14.91 4.54
N ASP A 380 2.61 15.05 4.01
CA ASP A 380 3.15 14.18 2.95
C ASP A 380 4.29 13.27 3.46
N ALA A 381 4.75 13.42 4.70
CA ALA A 381 5.68 12.50 5.33
C ALA A 381 5.05 11.12 5.59
N PRO A 382 5.76 10.00 5.36
CA PRO A 382 5.28 8.67 5.74
C PRO A 382 4.87 8.60 7.21
N GLN A 383 3.75 7.94 7.53
CA GLN A 383 3.32 7.83 8.92
C GLN A 383 4.38 7.14 9.79
N SER A 384 5.13 6.19 9.23
CA SER A 384 6.11 5.37 9.95
C SER A 384 7.36 6.11 10.44
N THR A 385 7.57 7.37 10.07
CA THR A 385 8.71 8.18 10.55
C THR A 385 8.41 8.98 11.81
N GLY A 386 7.14 9.26 12.13
CA GLY A 386 6.83 10.04 13.33
C GLY A 386 6.87 9.24 14.61
N SER A 387 6.72 9.93 15.74
CA SER A 387 6.68 9.32 17.07
C SER A 387 5.45 8.44 17.25
N TYR A 388 5.61 7.32 17.94
CA TYR A 388 4.50 6.40 18.21
C TYR A 388 3.95 6.64 19.61
N HIS A 389 2.63 6.74 19.72
CA HIS A 389 1.96 7.07 20.98
C HIS A 389 1.16 5.86 21.45
N ARG A 390 1.29 5.56 22.74
CA ARG A 390 0.69 4.38 23.36
C ARG A 390 -0.80 4.57 23.61
N TYR A 391 -1.57 3.51 23.36
CA TYR A 391 -2.97 3.34 23.69
C TYR A 391 -3.21 1.90 24.12
N THR A 392 -4.01 1.68 25.14
CA THR A 392 -4.50 0.34 25.52
C THR A 392 -6.00 0.24 25.35
N LEU A 393 -6.50 -0.99 25.31
CA LEU A 393 -7.93 -1.25 25.29
C LEU A 393 -8.65 -0.55 26.47
N GLU A 394 -8.05 -0.57 27.67
CA GLU A 394 -8.63 0.07 28.86
C GLU A 394 -8.53 1.61 28.85
N GLU A 395 -7.42 2.18 28.34
CA GLU A 395 -7.31 3.63 28.18
C GLU A 395 -8.33 4.17 27.17
N LEU A 396 -8.57 3.43 26.08
CA LEU A 396 -9.62 3.75 25.11
C LEU A 396 -11.00 3.68 25.74
N ALA A 397 -11.29 2.63 26.53
CA ALA A 397 -12.59 2.48 27.19
C ALA A 397 -12.84 3.56 28.26
N SER A 398 -11.81 3.92 29.02
CA SER A 398 -11.93 4.86 30.14
C SER A 398 -11.76 6.33 29.75
N GLY A 399 -11.19 6.62 28.58
CA GLY A 399 -10.82 7.96 28.13
C GLY A 399 -9.67 8.59 28.92
N ARG A 400 -8.96 7.80 29.75
CA ARG A 400 -7.84 8.27 30.58
C ARG A 400 -6.53 7.69 30.05
N PHE A 401 -5.71 8.52 29.42
CA PHE A 401 -4.46 8.10 28.80
C PHE A 401 -3.27 8.33 29.74
N SER A 402 -2.50 7.28 30.01
CA SER A 402 -1.30 7.36 30.86
C SER A 402 -0.07 7.93 30.14
N GLY A 403 -0.16 8.06 28.81
CA GLY A 403 0.95 8.48 27.96
C GLY A 403 1.90 7.31 27.65
N GLY A 404 3.05 7.66 27.09
CA GLY A 404 4.04 6.70 26.60
C GLY A 404 4.28 6.91 25.11
N THR A 405 5.55 7.11 24.78
CA THR A 405 5.99 7.35 23.42
C THR A 405 7.16 6.45 23.07
N ILE A 406 7.16 5.99 21.83
CA ILE A 406 8.39 5.53 21.17
C ILE A 406 8.84 6.74 20.35
N PRO A 407 10.11 7.20 20.50
CA PRO A 407 10.61 8.27 19.66
C PRO A 407 10.40 7.86 18.19
N GLY A 408 10.10 8.86 17.36
CA GLY A 408 10.01 8.61 15.93
C GLY A 408 11.34 8.06 15.44
N ASN A 409 11.31 7.38 14.30
CA ASN A 409 12.55 7.25 13.56
C ASN A 409 12.93 8.66 13.13
N ASP A 410 13.80 9.29 13.92
CA ASP A 410 14.65 10.36 13.44
C ASP A 410 15.38 9.76 12.26
N PHE A 411 14.84 10.00 11.06
CA PHE A 411 15.59 9.85 9.85
C PHE A 411 16.87 10.63 10.14
N PRO A 412 18.05 9.98 10.26
CA PRO A 412 19.19 10.67 10.79
C PRO A 412 19.41 11.86 9.85
N VAL A 413 19.51 13.04 10.45
CA VAL A 413 20.31 14.26 10.18
C VAL A 413 21.12 14.34 8.86
N ARG A 414 21.36 13.25 8.13
CA ARG A 414 22.02 13.13 6.82
C ARG A 414 21.15 13.47 5.59
N CYS A 415 19.84 13.71 5.74
CA CYS A 415 18.98 14.13 4.61
C CYS A 415 18.08 15.33 4.94
N ALA A 416 18.52 16.27 5.78
CA ALA A 416 17.86 17.57 5.90
C ALA A 416 17.73 18.20 4.50
N GLY A 417 16.49 18.42 4.03
CA GLY A 417 16.15 18.91 2.68
C GLY A 417 15.60 17.86 1.70
N ARG A 418 15.77 16.54 1.95
CA ARG A 418 15.15 15.49 1.10
C ARG A 418 13.71 15.17 1.46
N GLU A 419 13.28 15.48 2.69
CA GLU A 419 11.88 15.38 3.08
C GLU A 419 11.06 16.44 2.33
N ASP A 420 11.47 17.71 2.35
CA ASP A 420 10.87 18.76 1.51
C ASP A 420 10.82 18.37 0.03
N ALA A 421 11.89 17.75 -0.49
CA ALA A 421 11.94 17.27 -1.86
C ALA A 421 10.92 16.14 -2.11
N LEU A 422 10.83 15.16 -1.21
CA LEU A 422 9.86 14.08 -1.26
C LEU A 422 8.43 14.61 -1.18
N GLU A 423 8.14 15.49 -0.22
CA GLU A 423 6.81 16.08 -0.05
C GLU A 423 6.39 16.87 -1.29
N ARG A 424 7.27 17.72 -1.84
CA ARG A 424 7.00 18.44 -3.08
C ARG A 424 6.83 17.50 -4.27
N PHE A 425 7.59 16.41 -4.32
CA PHE A 425 7.46 15.41 -5.36
C PHE A 425 6.12 14.68 -5.25
N LEU A 426 5.73 14.21 -4.07
CA LEU A 426 4.44 13.56 -3.84
C LEU A 426 3.30 14.56 -4.10
N GLY A 427 3.46 15.80 -3.64
CA GLY A 427 2.81 17.03 -4.08
C GLY A 427 2.46 17.04 -5.57
N GLY A 428 3.50 17.13 -6.38
CA GLY A 428 3.37 17.12 -7.83
C GLY A 428 2.82 15.80 -8.37
N TYR A 429 3.22 14.64 -7.85
CA TYR A 429 2.82 13.34 -8.40
C TYR A 429 1.33 13.07 -8.18
N SER A 430 0.82 13.30 -6.97
CA SER A 430 -0.61 13.18 -6.71
C SER A 430 -1.38 14.28 -7.44
N ALA A 431 -0.86 15.52 -7.54
CA ALA A 431 -1.47 16.50 -8.42
C ALA A 431 -1.54 15.97 -9.85
N TRP A 432 -0.49 15.38 -10.42
CA TRP A 432 -0.52 14.83 -11.78
C TRP A 432 -1.55 13.70 -11.92
N LEU A 433 -1.63 12.81 -10.92
CA LEU A 433 -2.62 11.74 -10.90
C LEU A 433 -4.06 12.25 -10.94
N TYR A 434 -4.38 13.34 -10.21
CA TYR A 434 -5.76 13.81 -10.02
C TYR A 434 -6.14 15.10 -10.78
N ASP A 435 -5.17 15.95 -11.14
CA ASP A 435 -5.31 17.29 -11.75
C ASP A 435 -4.14 17.62 -12.73
N GLN A 436 -4.43 17.61 -14.04
CA GLN A 436 -3.43 17.46 -15.10
C GLN A 436 -2.45 18.64 -15.28
N ASP A 437 -2.82 19.86 -14.86
CA ASP A 437 -2.10 21.08 -15.27
C ASP A 437 -1.24 21.71 -14.16
N LEU A 438 -1.46 21.34 -12.88
CA LEU A 438 -0.80 21.97 -11.73
C LEU A 438 0.52 21.29 -11.31
N ALA A 439 0.84 20.14 -11.89
CA ALA A 439 1.68 19.13 -11.25
C ALA A 439 3.13 19.03 -11.73
N VAL A 440 3.43 19.50 -12.94
CA VAL A 440 4.73 19.23 -13.58
C VAL A 440 5.84 20.11 -13.00
N ARG A 441 5.52 21.36 -12.66
CA ARG A 441 6.50 22.32 -12.14
C ARG A 441 7.12 21.88 -10.79
N PRO A 442 6.33 21.45 -9.78
CA PRO A 442 6.90 20.91 -8.55
C PRO A 442 7.87 19.75 -8.79
N ILE A 443 7.53 18.80 -9.68
CA ILE A 443 8.38 17.65 -10.00
C ILE A 443 9.68 18.11 -10.70
N HIS A 444 9.60 19.05 -11.64
CA HIS A 444 10.78 19.62 -12.28
C HIS A 444 11.68 20.35 -11.29
N ASP A 445 11.12 21.11 -10.35
CA ASP A 445 11.87 21.86 -9.36
C ASP A 445 12.59 20.92 -8.39
N VAL A 446 11.93 19.86 -7.94
CA VAL A 446 12.55 18.81 -7.12
C VAL A 446 13.67 18.09 -7.87
N ALA A 447 13.46 17.73 -9.13
CA ALA A 447 14.48 17.05 -9.94
C ALA A 447 15.75 17.88 -10.18
N ARG A 448 15.70 19.21 -10.02
CA ARG A 448 16.87 20.10 -10.08
C ARG A 448 17.59 20.23 -8.73
N GLN A 449 16.92 19.91 -7.63
CA GLN A 449 17.39 20.13 -6.26
C GLN A 449 17.87 18.85 -5.58
N ASP A 450 17.35 17.68 -5.98
CA ASP A 450 17.71 16.37 -5.44
C ASP A 450 18.22 15.42 -6.55
N SER A 451 19.19 14.58 -6.20
CA SER A 451 19.86 13.66 -7.12
C SER A 451 19.20 12.27 -7.22
N GLU A 452 18.05 12.06 -6.58
CA GLU A 452 17.27 10.82 -6.71
C GLU A 452 16.87 10.58 -8.18
N PRO A 453 17.38 9.51 -8.82
CA PRO A 453 17.15 9.23 -10.24
C PRO A 453 15.68 9.19 -10.64
N LEU A 454 14.80 8.71 -9.76
CA LEU A 454 13.38 8.64 -10.06
C LEU A 454 12.73 10.03 -10.20
N TYR A 455 13.14 11.04 -9.44
CA TYR A 455 12.63 12.41 -9.63
C TYR A 455 12.98 12.95 -11.01
N ALA A 456 14.23 12.77 -11.43
CA ALA A 456 14.71 13.19 -12.74
C ALA A 456 13.99 12.45 -13.89
N ILE A 457 13.80 11.13 -13.75
CA ILE A 457 13.05 10.32 -14.73
C ILE A 457 11.59 10.78 -14.84
N ALA A 458 10.91 11.00 -13.71
CA ALA A 458 9.54 11.51 -13.69
C ALA A 458 9.44 12.87 -14.36
N SER A 459 10.33 13.79 -14.00
CA SER A 459 10.45 15.13 -14.58
C SER A 459 10.58 15.10 -16.10
N GLY A 460 11.53 14.34 -16.65
CA GLY A 460 11.74 14.26 -18.10
C GLY A 460 10.56 13.62 -18.84
N MET A 461 10.03 12.50 -18.33
CA MET A 461 8.91 11.81 -18.97
C MET A 461 7.62 12.63 -18.96
N LEU A 462 7.32 13.35 -17.87
CA LEU A 462 6.16 14.23 -17.80
C LEU A 462 6.28 15.44 -18.73
N GLY A 463 7.49 15.98 -18.91
CA GLY A 463 7.76 17.03 -19.89
C GLY A 463 7.43 16.58 -21.32
N ILE A 464 7.89 15.38 -21.71
CA ILE A 464 7.57 14.79 -23.02
C ILE A 464 6.06 14.49 -23.14
N ALA A 465 5.45 13.94 -22.09
CA ALA A 465 4.02 13.64 -22.06
C ALA A 465 3.17 14.89 -22.30
N ARG A 466 3.54 16.00 -21.65
CA ARG A 466 2.87 17.30 -21.83
C ARG A 466 2.95 17.78 -23.27
N ALA A 467 4.16 17.77 -23.87
CA ALA A 467 4.34 18.20 -25.26
C ALA A 467 3.50 17.36 -26.23
N LEU A 468 3.43 16.03 -26.03
CA LEU A 468 2.58 15.13 -26.83
C LEU A 468 1.09 15.47 -26.71
N ARG A 469 0.60 15.77 -25.50
CA ARG A 469 -0.81 16.11 -25.26
C ARG A 469 -1.20 17.45 -25.87
N GLU A 470 -0.36 18.46 -25.66
CA GLU A 470 -0.58 19.84 -26.12
C GLU A 470 -0.31 20.01 -27.63
N ARG A 471 0.15 18.95 -28.32
CA ARG A 471 0.62 19.00 -29.72
C ARG A 471 1.73 20.05 -29.92
N GLY A 472 2.57 20.19 -28.89
CA GLY A 472 3.75 21.04 -28.92
C GLY A 472 4.95 20.38 -29.61
N ASP A 473 6.13 20.99 -29.47
CA ASP A 473 7.38 20.45 -30.01
C ASP A 473 7.91 19.32 -29.12
N VAL A 474 7.53 18.08 -29.45
CA VAL A 474 7.93 16.88 -28.70
C VAL A 474 9.42 16.61 -28.83
N ASP A 475 10.02 16.91 -29.99
CA ASP A 475 11.45 16.74 -30.20
C ASP A 475 12.25 17.69 -29.30
N ALA A 476 11.80 18.94 -29.14
CA ALA A 476 12.39 19.87 -28.19
C ALA A 476 12.25 19.37 -26.74
N ALA A 477 11.09 18.85 -26.34
CA ALA A 477 10.89 18.28 -25.01
C ALA A 477 11.79 17.06 -24.77
N ALA A 478 11.92 16.17 -25.75
CA ALA A 478 12.81 15.02 -25.67
C ALA A 478 14.29 15.44 -25.57
N ARG A 479 14.72 16.43 -26.35
CA ARG A 479 16.08 17.02 -26.25
C ARG A 479 16.34 17.64 -24.88
N GLN A 480 15.35 18.31 -24.29
CA GLN A 480 15.45 18.86 -22.94
C GLN A 480 15.51 17.78 -21.85
N ALA A 481 14.87 16.62 -22.09
CA ALA A 481 14.87 15.51 -21.15
C ALA A 481 16.19 14.70 -21.16
N LEU A 482 16.93 14.66 -22.27
CA LEU A 482 18.22 13.94 -22.37
C LEU A 482 19.20 14.25 -21.23
N PRO A 483 19.59 15.51 -20.96
CA PRO A 483 20.54 15.80 -19.88
C PRO A 483 20.00 15.44 -18.49
N VAL A 484 18.67 15.47 -18.30
CA VAL A 484 18.02 15.06 -17.05
C VAL A 484 18.13 13.55 -16.86
N PHE A 485 17.91 12.76 -17.92
CA PHE A 485 18.05 11.31 -17.87
C PHE A 485 19.52 10.87 -17.76
N GLU A 486 20.46 11.60 -18.37
CA GLU A 486 21.90 11.36 -18.21
C GLU A 486 22.34 11.58 -16.75
N ALA A 487 21.86 12.66 -16.12
CA ALA A 487 22.10 12.90 -14.69
C ALA A 487 21.50 11.80 -13.81
N ALA A 488 20.28 11.33 -14.13
CA ALA A 488 19.65 10.20 -13.44
C ALA A 488 20.47 8.91 -13.55
N LEU A 489 20.98 8.61 -14.76
CA LEU A 489 21.84 7.46 -14.99
C LEU A 489 23.16 7.57 -14.22
N ALA A 490 23.80 8.74 -14.21
CA ALA A 490 25.02 8.98 -13.45
C ALA A 490 24.79 8.80 -11.94
N ALA A 491 23.69 9.32 -11.40
CA ALA A 491 23.31 9.15 -9.99
C ALA A 491 22.88 7.71 -9.64
N SER A 492 22.76 6.83 -10.63
CA SER A 492 22.44 5.40 -10.46
C SER A 492 23.69 4.50 -10.40
N GLN A 493 24.90 5.07 -10.47
CA GLN A 493 26.14 4.31 -10.49
C GLN A 493 26.27 3.38 -9.26
N GLY A 494 26.66 2.13 -9.50
CA GLY A 494 26.76 1.10 -8.47
C GLY A 494 25.44 0.39 -8.17
N SER A 495 24.34 0.78 -8.82
CA SER A 495 23.03 0.15 -8.67
C SER A 495 22.51 -0.37 -10.02
N PRO A 496 22.71 -1.66 -10.34
CA PRO A 496 22.21 -2.24 -11.59
C PRO A 496 20.68 -2.09 -11.75
N TYR A 497 19.96 -2.08 -10.64
CA TYR A 497 18.51 -1.83 -10.62
C TYR A 497 18.19 -0.42 -11.13
N LEU A 498 18.78 0.64 -10.56
CA LEU A 498 18.49 2.02 -10.95
C LEU A 498 19.06 2.37 -12.32
N GLU A 499 20.23 1.82 -12.64
CA GLU A 499 20.86 1.96 -13.94
C GLU A 499 19.91 1.49 -15.06
N ALA A 500 19.16 0.41 -14.82
CA ALA A 500 18.18 -0.08 -15.79
C ALA A 500 17.09 0.96 -16.11
N PHE A 501 16.56 1.67 -15.10
CA PHE A 501 15.55 2.72 -15.32
C PHE A 501 16.14 3.92 -16.09
N GLY A 502 17.35 4.35 -15.75
CA GLY A 502 18.04 5.45 -16.44
C GLY A 502 18.33 5.13 -17.90
N ARG A 503 18.89 3.94 -18.18
CA ARG A 503 19.15 3.45 -19.55
C ARG A 503 17.87 3.31 -20.36
N PHE A 504 16.81 2.79 -19.74
CA PHE A 504 15.51 2.69 -20.38
C PHE A 504 14.97 4.07 -20.78
N ALA A 505 14.96 5.04 -19.86
CA ALA A 505 14.49 6.40 -20.12
C ALA A 505 15.26 7.09 -21.26
N LEU A 506 16.61 7.02 -21.23
CA LEU A 506 17.46 7.54 -22.29
C LEU A 506 17.17 6.88 -23.64
N GLY A 507 17.13 5.55 -23.67
CA GLY A 507 16.87 4.83 -24.90
C GLY A 507 15.51 5.16 -25.50
N ARG A 508 14.47 5.37 -24.68
CA ARG A 508 13.15 5.82 -25.15
C ARG A 508 13.18 7.22 -25.75
N ALA A 509 13.92 8.16 -25.15
CA ALA A 509 14.08 9.51 -25.69
C ALA A 509 14.85 9.51 -27.03
N TYR A 510 15.95 8.76 -27.12
CA TYR A 510 16.72 8.63 -28.37
C TYR A 510 15.91 7.97 -29.50
N LEU A 511 15.14 6.91 -29.20
CA LEU A 511 14.24 6.30 -30.18
C LEU A 511 13.20 7.29 -30.69
N HIS A 512 12.71 8.19 -29.83
CA HIS A 512 11.79 9.24 -30.26
C HIS A 512 12.44 10.23 -31.22
N LEU A 513 13.65 10.68 -30.91
CA LEU A 513 14.43 11.60 -31.74
C LEU A 513 15.00 10.96 -33.03
N GLY A 514 14.76 9.67 -33.27
CA GLY A 514 15.33 8.94 -34.40
C GLY A 514 16.84 8.64 -34.26
N ALA A 515 17.44 8.92 -33.11
CA ALA A 515 18.84 8.68 -32.76
C ALA A 515 19.09 7.19 -32.48
N ARG A 516 19.04 6.37 -33.54
CA ARG A 516 19.03 4.89 -33.42
C ARG A 516 20.33 4.33 -32.84
N TRP A 517 21.47 4.95 -33.12
CA TRP A 517 22.76 4.48 -32.61
C TRP A 517 22.84 4.62 -31.10
N GLU A 518 22.50 5.80 -30.59
CA GLU A 518 22.47 6.12 -29.16
C GLU A 518 21.45 5.26 -28.42
N ALA A 519 20.27 5.05 -29.01
CA ALA A 519 19.28 4.12 -28.47
C ALA A 519 19.80 2.68 -28.38
N ASP A 520 20.51 2.21 -29.41
CA ASP A 520 21.09 0.87 -29.44
C ASP A 520 22.22 0.69 -28.42
N VAL A 521 23.00 1.74 -28.15
CA VAL A 521 23.99 1.77 -27.06
C VAL A 521 23.30 1.55 -25.71
N GLN A 522 22.21 2.28 -25.44
CA GLN A 522 21.45 2.08 -24.18
C GLN A 522 20.81 0.70 -24.11
N ARG A 523 20.28 0.19 -25.22
CA ARG A 523 19.70 -1.16 -25.29
C ARG A 523 20.72 -2.25 -24.99
N LYS A 524 21.91 -2.16 -25.59
CA LYS A 524 22.98 -3.13 -25.34
C LYS A 524 23.40 -3.10 -23.88
N ALA A 525 23.66 -1.91 -23.34
CA ALA A 525 24.07 -1.78 -21.95
C ALA A 525 22.97 -2.23 -20.96
N LEU A 526 21.69 -1.97 -21.26
CA LEU A 526 20.57 -2.50 -20.48
C LEU A 526 20.49 -4.04 -20.53
N ALA A 527 20.78 -4.66 -21.69
CA ALA A 527 20.83 -6.11 -21.83
C ALA A 527 22.05 -6.74 -21.12
N ASP A 528 23.14 -6.00 -20.99
CA ASP A 528 24.36 -6.44 -20.28
C ASP A 528 24.20 -6.40 -18.75
N ILE A 529 23.14 -5.77 -18.22
CA ILE A 529 22.78 -5.83 -16.80
C ILE A 529 22.39 -7.26 -16.45
N SER A 530 23.28 -7.97 -15.76
CA SER A 530 23.17 -9.41 -15.49
C SER A 530 22.29 -9.78 -14.29
N VAL A 531 21.82 -8.80 -13.50
CA VAL A 531 20.97 -9.07 -12.34
C VAL A 531 19.60 -9.59 -12.76
N ARG A 532 19.19 -10.72 -12.19
CA ARG A 532 17.87 -11.32 -12.43
C ARG A 532 16.80 -10.71 -11.54
N ILE A 533 16.53 -9.43 -11.76
CA ILE A 533 15.42 -8.72 -11.12
C ILE A 533 14.28 -8.68 -12.13
N PRO A 534 13.08 -9.20 -11.81
CA PRO A 534 11.97 -9.24 -12.76
C PRO A 534 11.61 -7.87 -13.37
N ALA A 535 11.74 -6.78 -12.61
CA ALA A 535 11.56 -5.42 -13.11
C ALA A 535 12.63 -5.00 -14.13
N VAL A 536 13.90 -5.43 -13.96
CA VAL A 536 14.97 -5.17 -14.94
C VAL A 536 14.74 -5.98 -16.22
N GLU A 537 14.40 -7.26 -16.09
CA GLU A 537 14.05 -8.13 -17.24
C GLU A 537 12.83 -7.60 -18.02
N TYR A 538 11.91 -6.95 -17.31
CA TYR A 538 10.80 -6.25 -17.92
C TYR A 538 11.28 -5.08 -18.79
N LEU A 539 12.11 -4.18 -18.25
CA LEU A 539 12.68 -3.05 -19.00
C LEU A 539 13.51 -3.51 -20.21
N GLN A 540 14.32 -4.56 -20.05
CA GLN A 540 15.13 -5.18 -21.11
C GLN A 540 14.28 -5.62 -22.31
N ARG A 541 13.10 -6.19 -22.06
CA ARG A 541 12.17 -6.62 -23.13
C ARG A 541 11.45 -5.45 -23.80
N ARG A 542 11.23 -4.35 -23.07
CA ARG A 542 10.44 -3.20 -23.51
C ARG A 542 11.21 -2.12 -24.23
N LEU A 543 12.54 -2.09 -24.16
CA LEU A 543 13.34 -1.09 -24.88
C LEU A 543 13.44 -1.39 -26.38
N ARG A 544 12.32 -1.24 -27.08
CA ARG A 544 12.11 -1.46 -28.52
C ARG A 544 11.05 -0.48 -29.03
N GLY A 545 11.00 -0.25 -30.35
CA GLY A 545 9.97 0.60 -30.97
C GLY A 545 10.55 1.81 -31.71
N GLY A 546 9.70 2.78 -32.02
CA GLY A 546 10.05 4.05 -32.69
C GLY A 546 9.59 5.25 -31.88
N ALA A 547 9.04 6.27 -32.53
CA ALA A 547 8.56 7.48 -31.87
C ALA A 547 7.56 7.22 -30.73
N LEU A 548 7.78 7.87 -29.58
CA LEU A 548 6.84 7.89 -28.46
C LEU A 548 5.45 8.34 -28.91
N ARG A 549 4.43 7.57 -28.54
CA ARG A 549 3.02 7.87 -28.84
C ARG A 549 2.38 8.66 -27.69
N VAL A 550 1.25 9.30 -27.98
CA VAL A 550 0.43 9.99 -26.97
C VAL A 550 0.07 9.02 -25.83
N ARG A 551 0.19 9.49 -24.58
CA ARG A 551 0.08 8.72 -23.30
C ARG A 551 1.20 7.74 -22.99
N GLU A 552 2.03 7.34 -23.95
CA GLU A 552 3.07 6.34 -23.70
C GLU A 552 4.07 6.73 -22.60
N PRO A 553 4.57 7.97 -22.48
CA PRO A 553 5.43 8.33 -21.37
C PRO A 553 4.75 8.24 -20.00
N GLU A 554 3.44 8.50 -19.94
CA GLU A 554 2.64 8.38 -18.69
C GLU A 554 2.45 6.92 -18.30
N GLU A 555 2.20 6.04 -19.28
CA GLU A 555 2.14 4.59 -19.05
C GLU A 555 3.46 4.07 -18.51
N LEU A 556 4.59 4.49 -19.10
CA LEU A 556 5.91 4.09 -18.63
C LEU A 556 6.19 4.59 -17.22
N LEU A 557 5.71 5.79 -16.85
CA LEU A 557 5.82 6.27 -15.48
C LEU A 557 4.98 5.43 -14.52
N LEU A 558 3.72 5.12 -14.84
CA LEU A 558 2.92 4.22 -14.01
C LEU A 558 3.59 2.84 -13.86
N GLU A 559 4.17 2.30 -14.94
CA GLU A 559 4.93 1.04 -14.93
C GLU A 559 6.12 1.13 -13.96
N MET A 560 6.91 2.21 -14.04
CA MET A 560 8.13 2.41 -13.24
C MET A 560 7.86 2.77 -11.78
N PHE A 561 6.73 3.40 -11.48
CA PHE A 561 6.35 3.92 -10.15
C PHE A 561 5.26 3.09 -9.46
N SER A 562 4.73 2.04 -10.08
CA SER A 562 3.64 1.24 -9.51
C SER A 562 3.89 0.68 -8.10
N HIS A 563 5.16 0.45 -7.75
CA HIS A 563 5.60 -0.03 -6.42
C HIS A 563 6.20 1.07 -5.53
N VAL A 564 6.29 2.29 -6.04
CA VAL A 564 6.79 3.48 -5.35
C VAL A 564 5.61 4.18 -4.67
#